data_AF-A0A7Y4NQP0-F1
#
_entry.id   AF-A0A7Y4NQP0-F1
#
_cell.length_a   1.000
_cell.length_b   1.000
_cell.length_c   1.000
_cell.angle_alpha   90.00
_cell.angle_beta   90.00
_cell.angle_gamma   90.00
#
_symmetry.space_group_name_H-M   'P 1'
#
loop_
_entity.id
_entity.type
_entity.pdbx_description
1 polymer ?
#
loop_
_entity_poly.entity_id
_entity_poly.type
_entity_poly.pdbx_seq_one_letter_code
_entity_poly.pdbx_strand_id
1 'polypeptide(L)'
;MVHAPVVLATLMLAAAPVPDEAALWKAIFSLEQPLPAIRARSESELLKGGATAYGVLVKVARVGGMEQALAAAGPTSSCSITAAGRFTAQRPDRSVLPTKAVDLAARMLMEDAALRQRAQRSDDPFERGLALAAASRVPATQVEALTAMRLEPDPKLRLWATAFAECFTRQAKQRADGSLEGLSAVANELAELADEVRAPLRCVEPAELEPVLVDELAKGLAESAGLSASDDTLRLTVRRENGERVELSPDCALAAYDAAAAKGGYDVGLVLPLATTMHGSLKLRKAAGQRLARDLDHVPEYRRNYIAAELVLAGHEVPRKVTFDAKRLSSMDVEVEAAVRQGNPEAKAAIQKLILCSSDIDQREMALLGYVGTKAAADKAYELARQCPSGKAAAVAALVRMKDPRALKLLPQAMEDWGFNQEALKRALLEAYTPKLGEQLLALEARGNNQARSAVQWLKAAGVMKP
;
A
#
# COMPACT_ATOMS: atom_id res chain seq x y z
N MET A 1 30.91 -66.75 45.74
CA MET A 1 31.27 -66.01 44.50
C MET A 1 30.21 -66.33 43.47
N VAL A 2 29.28 -65.41 43.27
CA VAL A 2 28.09 -65.59 42.42
C VAL A 2 28.39 -65.00 41.05
N HIS A 3 28.35 -65.82 40.00
CA HIS A 3 28.40 -65.36 38.61
C HIS A 3 26.98 -65.19 38.11
N ALA A 4 26.58 -63.94 37.87
CA ALA A 4 25.40 -63.58 37.11
C ALA A 4 25.81 -63.32 35.65
N PRO A 5 25.09 -63.87 34.65
CA PRO A 5 25.26 -63.44 33.27
C PRO A 5 24.44 -62.17 33.02
N VAL A 6 25.10 -61.15 32.48
CA VAL A 6 24.48 -59.92 31.97
C VAL A 6 23.75 -60.27 30.67
N VAL A 7 22.41 -60.22 30.70
CA VAL A 7 21.58 -60.27 29.50
C VAL A 7 21.59 -58.87 28.88
N LEU A 8 22.35 -58.70 27.79
CA LEU A 8 22.26 -57.53 26.92
C LEU A 8 21.00 -57.65 26.07
N ALA A 9 19.95 -56.92 26.44
CA ALA A 9 18.78 -56.73 25.59
C ALA A 9 19.08 -55.62 24.57
N THR A 10 19.50 -56.00 23.37
CA THR A 10 19.50 -55.11 22.19
C THR A 10 18.07 -54.79 21.80
N LEU A 11 17.60 -53.60 22.17
CA LEU A 11 16.43 -52.95 21.59
C LEU A 11 16.75 -52.59 20.13
N MET A 12 16.30 -53.43 19.19
CA MET A 12 16.15 -53.02 17.80
C MET A 12 14.98 -52.05 17.72
N LEU A 13 15.27 -50.74 17.69
CA LEU A 13 14.35 -49.77 17.11
C LEU A 13 14.27 -50.09 15.61
N ALA A 14 13.18 -50.71 15.18
CA ALA A 14 12.82 -50.78 13.78
C ALA A 14 12.64 -49.33 13.27
N ALA A 15 13.64 -48.83 12.54
CA ALA A 15 13.50 -47.59 11.80
C ALA A 15 12.38 -47.79 10.78
N ALA A 16 11.29 -47.02 10.92
CA ALA A 16 10.25 -46.99 9.91
C ALA A 16 10.87 -46.67 8.53
N PRO A 17 10.42 -47.30 7.43
CA PRO A 17 10.98 -47.05 6.12
C PRO A 17 10.91 -45.56 5.79
N VAL A 18 12.04 -44.97 5.42
CA VAL A 18 12.12 -43.58 4.97
C VAL A 18 11.25 -43.45 3.71
N PRO A 19 10.25 -42.55 3.70
CA PRO A 19 9.36 -42.41 2.56
C PRO A 19 10.12 -41.91 1.32
N ASP A 20 9.78 -42.46 0.16
CA ASP A 20 10.33 -42.07 -1.14
C ASP A 20 9.97 -40.62 -1.49
N GLU A 21 10.98 -39.76 -1.71
CA GLU A 21 10.79 -38.35 -2.06
C GLU A 21 9.96 -38.18 -3.34
N ALA A 22 10.09 -39.09 -4.32
CA ALA A 22 9.29 -39.05 -5.54
C ALA A 22 7.79 -39.26 -5.27
N ALA A 23 7.45 -40.14 -4.32
CA ALA A 23 6.07 -40.36 -3.89
C ALA A 23 5.51 -39.12 -3.16
N LEU A 24 6.34 -38.43 -2.36
CA LEU A 24 5.96 -37.20 -1.67
C LEU A 24 5.71 -36.03 -2.64
N TRP A 25 6.54 -35.88 -3.69
CA TRP A 25 6.28 -34.93 -4.77
C TRP A 25 4.99 -35.26 -5.53
N LYS A 26 4.66 -36.54 -5.72
CA LYS A 26 3.38 -36.91 -6.32
C LYS A 26 2.20 -36.57 -5.41
N ALA A 27 2.34 -36.79 -4.11
CA ALA A 27 1.31 -36.45 -3.13
C ALA A 27 1.05 -34.94 -3.05
N ILE A 28 2.10 -34.10 -3.09
CA ILE A 28 1.92 -32.64 -3.01
C ILE A 28 1.14 -32.08 -4.20
N PHE A 29 1.47 -32.48 -5.44
CA PHE A 29 0.72 -32.03 -6.62
C PHE A 29 -0.71 -32.58 -6.67
N SER A 30 -0.96 -33.72 -6.00
CA SER A 30 -2.30 -34.29 -5.90
C SER A 30 -3.23 -33.46 -4.99
N LEU A 31 -2.70 -32.52 -4.18
CA LEU A 31 -3.50 -31.60 -3.36
C LEU A 31 -4.32 -30.60 -4.19
N GLU A 32 -3.96 -30.36 -5.45
CA GLU A 32 -4.71 -29.48 -6.37
C GLU A 32 -5.89 -30.20 -7.05
N GLN A 33 -5.96 -31.53 -6.96
CA GLN A 33 -7.03 -32.27 -7.63
C GLN A 33 -8.41 -31.99 -7.01
N PRO A 34 -9.47 -31.90 -7.84
CA PRO A 34 -10.80 -31.57 -7.36
C PRO A 34 -11.39 -32.65 -6.44
N LEU A 35 -10.99 -33.92 -6.65
CA LEU A 35 -11.52 -35.08 -5.94
C LEU A 35 -11.14 -35.09 -4.45
N PRO A 36 -12.11 -34.99 -3.51
CA PRO A 36 -11.82 -34.91 -2.06
C PRO A 36 -11.08 -36.12 -1.49
N ALA A 37 -11.38 -37.33 -1.98
CA ALA A 37 -10.76 -38.56 -1.50
C ALA A 37 -9.25 -38.64 -1.83
N ILE A 38 -8.85 -38.15 -3.01
CA ILE A 38 -7.44 -38.09 -3.42
C ILE A 38 -6.69 -37.08 -2.56
N ARG A 39 -7.29 -35.90 -2.34
CA ARG A 39 -6.73 -34.86 -1.47
C ARG A 39 -6.50 -35.37 -0.05
N ALA A 40 -7.52 -35.95 0.59
CA ALA A 40 -7.43 -36.46 1.96
C ALA A 40 -6.35 -37.56 2.09
N ARG A 41 -6.23 -38.44 1.09
CA ARG A 41 -5.17 -39.45 1.05
C ARG A 41 -3.79 -38.81 0.97
N SER A 42 -3.59 -37.88 0.04
CA SER A 42 -2.30 -37.19 -0.15
C SER A 42 -1.91 -36.35 1.06
N GLU A 43 -2.85 -35.67 1.71
CA GLU A 43 -2.61 -34.97 2.98
C GLU A 43 -2.13 -35.95 4.07
N SER A 44 -2.78 -37.12 4.19
CA SER A 44 -2.37 -38.14 5.16
C SER A 44 -0.98 -38.73 4.87
N GLU A 45 -0.67 -38.96 3.59
CA GLU A 45 0.65 -39.44 3.15
C GLU A 45 1.75 -38.42 3.48
N LEU A 46 1.49 -37.12 3.27
CA LEU A 46 2.43 -36.04 3.59
C LEU A 46 2.64 -35.89 5.11
N LEU A 47 1.56 -35.92 5.91
CA LEU A 47 1.67 -35.80 7.38
C LEU A 47 2.44 -36.97 8.02
N LYS A 48 2.34 -38.18 7.45
CA LYS A 48 3.08 -39.36 7.93
C LYS A 48 4.54 -39.40 7.45
N GLY A 49 4.91 -38.56 6.48
CA GLY A 49 6.22 -38.61 5.83
C GLY A 49 7.38 -37.99 6.61
N GLY A 50 7.12 -37.45 7.80
CA GLY A 50 8.15 -36.93 8.72
C GLY A 50 9.05 -35.86 8.11
N ALA A 51 10.33 -35.84 8.49
CA ALA A 51 11.27 -34.81 8.08
C ALA A 51 11.45 -34.69 6.54
N THR A 52 11.33 -35.79 5.80
CA THR A 52 11.42 -35.79 4.33
C THR A 52 10.23 -35.07 3.70
N ALA A 53 9.01 -35.35 4.17
CA ALA A 53 7.81 -34.67 3.70
C ALA A 53 7.81 -33.19 4.08
N TYR A 54 8.27 -32.85 5.29
CA TYR A 54 8.47 -31.45 5.68
C TYR A 54 9.40 -30.72 4.71
N GLY A 55 10.54 -31.34 4.33
CA GLY A 55 11.45 -30.75 3.34
C GLY A 55 10.80 -30.49 1.98
N VAL A 56 9.97 -31.42 1.48
CA VAL A 56 9.22 -31.23 0.23
C VAL A 56 8.18 -30.10 0.36
N LEU A 57 7.44 -30.06 1.47
CA LEU A 57 6.45 -29.03 1.74
C LEU A 57 7.08 -27.63 1.84
N VAL A 58 8.23 -27.51 2.51
CA VAL A 58 8.98 -26.24 2.61
C VAL A 58 9.46 -25.77 1.23
N LYS A 59 9.95 -26.67 0.36
CA LYS A 59 10.36 -26.31 -1.02
C LYS A 59 9.18 -25.71 -1.81
N VAL A 60 7.99 -26.29 -1.71
CA VAL A 60 6.78 -25.79 -2.39
C VAL A 60 6.26 -24.50 -1.75
N ALA A 61 6.31 -24.39 -0.43
CA ALA A 61 5.93 -23.19 0.31
C ALA A 61 6.73 -21.95 -0.13
N ARG A 62 8.03 -22.11 -0.40
CA ARG A 62 8.92 -21.01 -0.84
C ARG A 62 8.49 -20.34 -2.14
N VAL A 63 7.80 -21.06 -3.03
CA VAL A 63 7.29 -20.49 -4.29
C VAL A 63 6.31 -19.35 -4.04
N GLY A 64 5.58 -19.36 -2.92
CA GLY A 64 4.69 -18.27 -2.50
C GLY A 64 5.39 -17.10 -1.80
N GLY A 65 6.67 -17.25 -1.44
CA GLY A 65 7.42 -16.28 -0.65
C GLY A 65 7.11 -16.33 0.85
N MET A 66 7.98 -15.68 1.64
CA MET A 66 7.92 -15.67 3.10
C MET A 66 6.62 -15.07 3.63
N GLU A 67 6.18 -13.92 3.09
CA GLU A 67 4.99 -13.23 3.61
C GLU A 67 3.73 -14.10 3.49
N GLN A 68 3.55 -14.78 2.35
CA GLN A 68 2.43 -15.69 2.13
C GLN A 68 2.52 -16.91 3.06
N ALA A 69 3.72 -17.45 3.25
CA ALA A 69 3.94 -18.59 4.14
C ALA A 69 3.61 -18.24 5.59
N LEU A 70 4.15 -17.14 6.11
CA LEU A 70 3.87 -16.75 7.49
C LEU A 70 2.39 -16.36 7.68
N ALA A 71 1.73 -15.80 6.67
CA ALA A 71 0.30 -15.51 6.71
C ALA A 71 -0.59 -16.77 6.72
N ALA A 72 -0.18 -17.83 6.03
CA ALA A 72 -0.87 -19.11 5.97
C ALA A 72 -0.63 -19.99 7.21
N ALA A 73 0.59 -19.97 7.75
CA ALA A 73 0.93 -20.70 8.97
C ALA A 73 0.35 -20.06 10.24
N GLY A 74 0.27 -18.73 10.28
CA GLY A 74 -0.22 -17.95 11.42
C GLY A 74 -1.72 -18.15 11.74
N PRO A 75 -2.23 -17.63 12.87
CA PRO A 75 -3.57 -17.95 13.38
C PRO A 75 -4.66 -17.22 12.60
N THR A 76 -5.80 -17.88 12.40
CA THR A 76 -6.85 -17.48 11.44
C THR A 76 -7.63 -16.22 11.82
N SER A 77 -7.66 -15.80 13.10
CA SER A 77 -8.58 -14.73 13.54
C SER A 77 -8.03 -13.67 14.51
N SER A 78 -6.89 -13.88 15.18
CA SER A 78 -6.45 -13.00 16.30
C SER A 78 -5.16 -12.19 16.09
N CYS A 79 -4.35 -12.51 15.06
CA CYS A 79 -3.14 -11.72 14.72
C CYS A 79 -3.36 -10.93 13.42
N SER A 80 -3.65 -9.63 13.54
CA SER A 80 -3.93 -8.71 12.42
C SER A 80 -2.77 -8.53 11.42
N ILE A 81 -1.54 -8.92 11.78
CA ILE A 81 -0.34 -8.69 10.96
C ILE A 81 -0.30 -9.60 9.71
N THR A 82 -1.02 -10.71 9.74
CA THR A 82 -1.14 -11.63 8.58
C THR A 82 -2.31 -11.30 7.66
N ALA A 83 -3.17 -10.34 8.04
CA ALA A 83 -4.40 -10.04 7.30
C ALA A 83 -4.11 -9.49 5.90
N ALA A 84 -3.15 -8.57 5.74
CA ALA A 84 -2.80 -7.99 4.45
C ALA A 84 -2.27 -9.06 3.46
N GLY A 85 -1.43 -9.98 3.92
CA GLY A 85 -0.93 -11.11 3.12
C GLY A 85 -2.01 -12.13 2.75
N ARG A 86 -3.05 -12.29 3.57
CA ARG A 86 -4.21 -13.15 3.26
C ARG A 86 -5.09 -12.56 2.16
N PHE A 87 -5.33 -11.25 2.18
CA PHE A 87 -6.12 -10.59 1.14
C PHE A 87 -5.41 -10.63 -0.23
N THR A 88 -4.08 -10.58 -0.27
CA THR A 88 -3.31 -10.68 -1.53
C THR A 88 -3.13 -12.12 -2.01
N ALA A 89 -3.09 -13.11 -1.11
CA ALA A 89 -2.99 -14.54 -1.45
C ALA A 89 -4.28 -15.13 -2.05
N GLN A 90 -5.44 -14.48 -1.87
CA GLN A 90 -6.74 -14.91 -2.39
C GLN A 90 -7.07 -14.36 -3.79
N ARG A 91 -6.07 -13.90 -4.57
CA ARG A 91 -6.32 -13.54 -5.97
C ARG A 91 -6.70 -14.80 -6.77
N PRO A 92 -7.77 -14.77 -7.57
CA PRO A 92 -8.28 -15.94 -8.31
C PRO A 92 -7.27 -16.52 -9.32
N ASP A 93 -6.23 -15.76 -9.68
CA ASP A 93 -5.26 -16.13 -10.71
C ASP A 93 -3.98 -16.83 -10.16
N ARG A 94 -3.88 -17.11 -8.86
CA ARG A 94 -2.70 -17.75 -8.25
C ARG A 94 -2.99 -19.16 -7.75
N SER A 95 -2.05 -20.10 -7.96
CA SER A 95 -2.13 -21.45 -7.40
C SER A 95 -2.20 -21.39 -5.86
N VAL A 96 -3.11 -22.18 -5.29
CA VAL A 96 -3.29 -22.32 -3.84
C VAL A 96 -2.33 -23.33 -3.22
N LEU A 97 -1.53 -24.03 -4.03
CA LEU A 97 -0.64 -25.09 -3.57
C LEU A 97 0.41 -24.63 -2.55
N PRO A 98 1.10 -23.47 -2.72
CA PRO A 98 2.04 -22.98 -1.72
C PRO A 98 1.38 -22.78 -0.34
N THR A 99 0.16 -22.22 -0.32
CA THR A 99 -0.60 -22.03 0.93
C THR A 99 -0.99 -23.35 1.59
N LYS A 100 -1.41 -24.36 0.82
CA LYS A 100 -1.70 -25.71 1.35
C LYS A 100 -0.46 -26.40 1.90
N ALA A 101 0.67 -26.28 1.18
CA ALA A 101 1.94 -26.84 1.62
C ALA A 101 2.40 -26.25 2.96
N VAL A 102 2.24 -24.93 3.11
CA VAL A 102 2.53 -24.24 4.38
C VAL A 102 1.64 -24.71 5.51
N ASP A 103 0.32 -24.85 5.29
CA ASP A 103 -0.59 -25.30 6.35
C ASP A 103 -0.24 -26.72 6.83
N LEU A 104 0.10 -27.63 5.90
CA LEU A 104 0.56 -28.98 6.25
C LEU A 104 1.92 -28.95 6.97
N ALA A 105 2.89 -28.18 6.49
CA ALA A 105 4.19 -28.05 7.15
C ALA A 105 4.06 -27.48 8.58
N ALA A 106 3.19 -26.48 8.77
CA ALA A 106 2.89 -25.93 10.08
C ALA A 106 2.28 -26.99 11.00
N ARG A 107 1.32 -27.82 10.53
CA ARG A 107 0.77 -28.93 11.31
C ARG A 107 1.83 -29.94 11.72
N MET A 108 2.76 -30.30 10.82
CA MET A 108 3.87 -31.19 11.15
C MET A 108 4.75 -30.61 12.27
N LEU A 109 5.07 -29.31 12.21
CA LEU A 109 5.83 -28.64 13.27
C LEU A 109 5.07 -28.60 14.60
N MET A 110 3.74 -28.52 14.58
CA MET A 110 2.91 -28.57 15.78
C MET A 110 2.91 -29.96 16.44
N GLU A 111 2.92 -31.02 15.64
CA GLU A 111 2.83 -32.41 16.11
C GLU A 111 4.20 -33.00 16.48
N ASP A 112 5.28 -32.58 15.82
CA ASP A 112 6.64 -33.09 16.02
C ASP A 112 7.57 -32.04 16.65
N ALA A 113 7.91 -32.25 17.93
CA ALA A 113 8.82 -31.36 18.67
C ALA A 113 10.26 -31.39 18.15
N ALA A 114 10.74 -32.54 17.67
CA ALA A 114 12.11 -32.66 17.14
C ALA A 114 12.22 -31.93 15.80
N LEU A 115 11.19 -32.04 14.94
CA LEU A 115 11.12 -31.29 13.69
C LEU A 115 11.05 -29.78 13.93
N ARG A 116 10.29 -29.35 14.95
CA ARG A 116 10.22 -27.94 15.36
C ARG A 116 11.56 -27.39 15.81
N GLN A 117 12.25 -28.08 16.71
CA GLN A 117 13.57 -27.66 17.17
C GLN A 117 14.59 -27.62 16.04
N ARG A 118 14.51 -28.57 15.09
CA ARG A 118 15.34 -28.54 13.88
C ARG A 118 15.05 -27.29 13.03
N ALA A 119 13.78 -26.97 12.78
CA ALA A 119 13.41 -25.80 11.99
C ALA A 119 13.81 -24.48 12.68
N GLN A 120 13.66 -24.37 14.00
CA GLN A 120 14.09 -23.20 14.79
C GLN A 120 15.61 -22.96 14.75
N ARG A 121 16.40 -24.02 14.59
CA ARG A 121 17.86 -23.96 14.50
C ARG A 121 18.40 -24.07 13.07
N SER A 122 17.51 -24.05 12.07
CA SER A 122 17.91 -24.11 10.67
C SER A 122 18.74 -22.89 10.31
N ASP A 123 19.74 -23.04 9.44
CA ASP A 123 20.47 -21.90 8.86
C ASP A 123 19.57 -21.07 7.92
N ASP A 124 18.43 -21.62 7.50
CA ASP A 124 17.49 -20.97 6.61
C ASP A 124 16.45 -20.10 7.37
N PRO A 125 16.38 -18.77 7.13
CA PRO A 125 15.40 -17.90 7.78
C PRO A 125 13.95 -18.29 7.46
N PHE A 126 13.68 -18.92 6.31
CA PHE A 126 12.34 -19.41 5.96
C PHE A 126 11.85 -20.48 6.91
N GLU A 127 12.71 -21.44 7.27
CA GLU A 127 12.34 -22.50 8.21
C GLU A 127 12.19 -21.96 9.64
N ARG A 128 13.08 -21.05 10.07
CA ARG A 128 12.97 -20.40 11.38
C ARG A 128 11.66 -19.60 11.50
N GLY A 129 11.32 -18.84 10.46
CA GLY A 129 10.05 -18.10 10.42
C GLY A 129 8.82 -18.99 10.40
N LEU A 130 8.86 -20.08 9.64
CA LEU A 130 7.75 -21.05 9.63
C LEU A 130 7.56 -21.69 11.01
N ALA A 131 8.65 -22.02 11.71
CA ALA A 131 8.61 -22.54 13.07
C ALA A 131 8.00 -21.54 14.07
N LEU A 132 8.38 -20.26 13.98
CA LEU A 132 7.79 -19.18 14.77
C LEU A 132 6.29 -19.04 14.48
N ALA A 133 5.89 -19.05 13.22
CA ALA A 133 4.48 -18.94 12.83
C ALA A 133 3.65 -20.14 13.30
N ALA A 134 4.19 -21.36 13.22
CA ALA A 134 3.52 -22.57 13.70
C ALA A 134 3.25 -22.55 15.22
N ALA A 135 4.12 -21.91 16.01
CA ALA A 135 3.93 -21.75 17.46
C ALA A 135 2.64 -20.97 17.82
N SER A 136 2.09 -20.20 16.88
CA SER A 136 0.81 -19.50 17.07
C SER A 136 -0.38 -20.42 17.36
N ARG A 137 -0.29 -21.69 16.95
CA ARG A 137 -1.32 -22.71 17.15
C ARG A 137 -1.05 -23.63 18.35
N VAL A 138 0.11 -23.48 19.01
CA VAL A 138 0.52 -24.31 20.17
C VAL A 138 0.99 -23.39 21.31
N PRO A 139 0.05 -22.91 22.17
CA PRO A 139 0.33 -21.93 23.24
C PRO A 139 1.54 -22.28 24.11
N ALA A 140 1.70 -23.56 24.46
CA ALA A 140 2.76 -24.05 25.33
C ALA A 140 4.18 -23.78 24.79
N THR A 141 4.34 -23.48 23.49
CA THR A 141 5.65 -23.26 22.87
C THR A 141 5.89 -21.82 22.42
N GLN A 142 4.95 -20.91 22.69
CA GLN A 142 5.04 -19.52 22.27
C GLN A 142 6.23 -18.79 22.90
N VAL A 143 6.48 -19.00 24.21
CA VAL A 143 7.61 -18.39 24.93
C VAL A 143 8.95 -18.89 24.39
N GLU A 144 9.10 -20.20 24.22
CA GLU A 144 10.33 -20.80 23.68
C GLU A 144 10.59 -20.30 22.25
N ALA A 145 9.56 -20.30 21.39
CA ALA A 145 9.69 -19.85 20.00
C ALA A 145 10.12 -18.39 19.90
N LEU A 146 9.56 -17.49 20.71
CA LEU A 146 9.98 -16.08 20.75
C LEU A 146 11.37 -15.90 21.36
N THR A 147 11.71 -16.69 22.37
CA THR A 147 13.03 -16.62 23.01
C THR A 147 14.15 -16.97 22.02
N ALA A 148 13.91 -17.94 21.13
CA ALA A 148 14.85 -18.28 20.07
C ALA A 148 15.14 -17.10 19.11
N MET A 149 14.20 -16.14 19.00
CA MET A 149 14.33 -15.00 18.10
C MET A 149 15.24 -13.88 18.63
N ARG A 150 15.65 -13.92 19.90
CA ARG A 150 16.50 -12.88 20.52
C ARG A 150 17.84 -12.69 19.80
N LEU A 151 18.41 -13.77 19.28
CA LEU A 151 19.70 -13.78 18.58
C LEU A 151 19.55 -13.97 17.07
N GLU A 152 18.35 -13.77 16.53
CA GLU A 152 18.08 -13.98 15.12
C GLU A 152 18.97 -13.08 14.25
N PRO A 153 19.78 -13.59 13.31
CA PRO A 153 20.58 -12.73 12.44
C PRO A 153 19.76 -12.01 11.37
N ASP A 154 18.61 -12.55 10.94
CA ASP A 154 17.78 -11.97 9.88
C ASP A 154 16.94 -10.77 10.39
N PRO A 155 17.18 -9.54 9.88
CA PRO A 155 16.47 -8.35 10.34
C PRO A 155 14.96 -8.39 10.12
N LYS A 156 14.49 -9.02 9.02
CA LYS A 156 13.06 -9.17 8.77
C LYS A 156 12.45 -10.09 9.79
N LEU A 157 13.10 -11.23 10.04
CA LEU A 157 12.53 -12.20 10.94
C LEU A 157 12.47 -11.69 12.39
N ARG A 158 13.38 -10.78 12.80
CA ARG A 158 13.24 -10.00 14.04
C ARG A 158 11.99 -9.13 14.08
N LEU A 159 11.74 -8.33 13.03
CA LEU A 159 10.54 -7.49 12.94
C LEU A 159 9.25 -8.32 13.00
N TRP A 160 9.26 -9.49 12.35
CA TRP A 160 8.15 -10.44 12.42
C TRP A 160 8.02 -11.08 13.81
N ALA A 161 9.13 -11.34 14.51
CA ALA A 161 9.10 -11.84 15.88
C ALA A 161 8.42 -10.87 16.84
N THR A 162 8.68 -9.56 16.72
CA THR A 162 7.98 -8.52 17.51
C THR A 162 6.47 -8.55 17.26
N ALA A 163 6.08 -8.66 15.98
CA ALA A 163 4.69 -8.79 15.56
C ALA A 163 3.99 -10.03 16.14
N PHE A 164 4.67 -11.19 16.13
CA PHE A 164 4.16 -12.41 16.75
C PHE A 164 4.11 -12.28 18.27
N ALA A 165 5.07 -11.61 18.90
CA ALA A 165 5.11 -11.38 20.34
C ALA A 165 3.91 -10.58 20.84
N GLU A 166 3.59 -9.45 20.19
CA GLU A 166 2.37 -8.67 20.49
C GLU A 166 1.11 -9.52 20.38
N CYS A 167 1.07 -10.42 19.39
CA CYS A 167 -0.08 -11.28 19.22
C CYS A 167 -0.18 -12.37 20.30
N PHE A 168 0.92 -13.05 20.62
CA PHE A 168 0.93 -14.10 21.64
C PHE A 168 0.57 -13.51 23.01
N THR A 169 1.07 -12.31 23.33
CA THR A 169 0.70 -11.58 24.56
C THR A 169 -0.81 -11.27 24.60
N ARG A 170 -1.41 -10.82 23.48
CA ARG A 170 -2.86 -10.61 23.41
C ARG A 170 -3.65 -11.90 23.59
N GLN A 171 -3.21 -13.00 22.97
CA GLN A 171 -3.84 -14.31 23.12
C GLN A 171 -3.73 -14.82 24.57
N ALA A 172 -2.56 -14.72 25.20
CA ALA A 172 -2.36 -15.10 26.60
C ALA A 172 -3.24 -14.27 27.55
N LYS A 173 -3.37 -12.97 27.30
CA LYS A 173 -4.29 -12.09 28.04
C LYS A 173 -5.76 -12.53 27.92
N GLN A 174 -6.19 -12.98 26.74
CA GLN A 174 -7.55 -13.50 26.52
C GLN A 174 -7.76 -14.87 27.19
N ARG A 175 -6.75 -15.73 27.19
CA ARG A 175 -6.79 -17.05 27.84
C ARG A 175 -6.67 -16.96 29.37
N ALA A 176 -6.16 -15.84 29.89
CA ALA A 176 -5.80 -15.66 31.30
C ALA A 176 -4.89 -16.79 31.82
N ASP A 177 -3.96 -17.26 30.98
CA ASP A 177 -2.99 -18.27 31.37
C ASP A 177 -1.74 -17.63 32.02
N GLY A 178 -0.96 -18.44 32.74
CA GLY A 178 0.28 -17.99 33.41
C GLY A 178 1.42 -17.64 32.45
N SER A 179 1.21 -17.68 31.13
CA SER A 179 2.26 -17.37 30.14
C SER A 179 2.39 -15.88 29.83
N LEU A 180 1.45 -15.05 30.29
CA LEU A 180 1.41 -13.61 30.01
C LEU A 180 2.69 -12.87 30.42
N GLU A 181 3.23 -13.17 31.60
CA GLU A 181 4.43 -12.50 32.13
C GLU A 181 5.67 -12.84 31.28
N GLY A 182 5.88 -14.12 30.99
CA GLY A 182 6.99 -14.57 30.13
C GLY A 182 6.90 -14.03 28.69
N LEU A 183 5.70 -14.00 28.11
CA LEU A 183 5.48 -13.44 26.78
C LEU A 183 5.69 -11.93 26.75
N SER A 184 5.25 -11.21 27.78
CA SER A 184 5.43 -9.75 27.87
C SER A 184 6.90 -9.37 28.01
N ALA A 185 7.66 -10.12 28.83
CA ALA A 185 9.10 -9.91 28.99
C ALA A 185 9.85 -10.08 27.66
N VAL A 186 9.62 -11.20 26.96
CA VAL A 186 10.26 -11.47 25.66
C VAL A 186 9.79 -10.48 24.59
N ALA A 187 8.53 -10.05 24.61
CA ALA A 187 8.00 -9.05 23.69
C ALA A 187 8.69 -7.68 23.83
N ASN A 188 8.94 -7.23 25.06
CA ASN A 188 9.63 -5.97 25.31
C ASN A 188 11.08 -6.01 24.79
N GLU A 189 11.81 -7.09 25.08
CA GLU A 189 13.18 -7.26 24.58
C GLU A 189 13.24 -7.33 23.04
N LEU A 190 12.31 -8.04 22.40
CA LEU A 190 12.22 -8.08 20.94
C LEU A 190 11.81 -6.74 20.33
N ALA A 191 11.07 -5.90 21.05
CA ALA A 191 10.73 -4.56 20.62
C ALA A 191 11.96 -3.63 20.64
N GLU A 192 12.78 -3.70 21.69
CA GLU A 192 14.04 -2.95 21.78
C GLU A 192 15.03 -3.36 20.67
N LEU A 193 15.21 -4.68 20.44
CA LEU A 193 16.04 -5.19 19.34
C LEU A 193 15.49 -4.84 17.96
N ALA A 194 14.16 -4.75 17.82
CA ALA A 194 13.54 -4.32 16.59
C ALA A 194 13.71 -2.82 16.34
N ASP A 195 13.79 -1.99 17.37
CA ASP A 195 14.06 -0.54 17.25
C ASP A 195 15.44 -0.27 16.66
N GLU A 196 16.44 -1.12 16.93
CA GLU A 196 17.76 -1.08 16.29
C GLU A 196 17.73 -1.42 14.78
N VAL A 197 16.72 -2.19 14.35
CA VAL A 197 16.51 -2.64 12.96
C VAL A 197 15.48 -1.76 12.21
N ARG A 198 14.71 -0.95 12.94
CA ARG A 198 13.48 -0.31 12.46
C ARG A 198 13.68 0.87 11.53
N ALA A 199 14.88 1.45 11.44
CA ALA A 199 15.11 2.52 10.48
C ALA A 199 15.03 1.92 9.06
N PRO A 200 14.01 2.25 8.25
CA PRO A 200 14.01 1.83 6.85
C PRO A 200 15.29 2.35 6.22
N LEU A 201 15.89 1.58 5.30
CA LEU A 201 16.99 2.10 4.49
C LEU A 201 16.51 3.40 3.85
N ARG A 202 17.30 4.47 3.95
CA ARG A 202 16.90 5.80 3.46
C ARG A 202 17.82 6.21 2.32
N CYS A 203 17.21 6.74 1.27
CA CYS A 203 17.90 7.58 0.31
C CYS A 203 17.41 9.01 0.53
N VAL A 204 18.29 9.86 1.02
CA VAL A 204 18.05 11.30 1.20
C VAL A 204 18.53 12.04 -0.05
N GLU A 205 19.71 11.71 -0.55
CA GLU A 205 20.30 12.32 -1.74
C GLU A 205 20.45 11.32 -2.89
N PRO A 206 20.26 11.74 -4.17
CA PRO A 206 20.39 10.84 -5.32
C PRO A 206 21.72 10.06 -5.42
N ALA A 207 22.81 10.59 -4.83
CA ALA A 207 24.10 9.91 -4.80
C ALA A 207 24.13 8.69 -3.86
N GLU A 208 23.21 8.60 -2.91
CA GLU A 208 23.05 7.48 -1.97
C GLU A 208 22.23 6.34 -2.58
N LEU A 209 21.71 6.52 -3.80
CA LEU A 209 20.84 5.54 -4.43
C LEU A 209 21.61 4.26 -4.76
N GLU A 210 21.23 3.17 -4.10
CA GLU A 210 21.87 1.87 -4.31
C GLU A 210 21.62 1.35 -5.74
N PRO A 211 22.67 0.93 -6.48
CA PRO A 211 22.51 0.37 -7.82
C PRO A 211 21.61 -0.87 -7.87
N VAL A 212 21.61 -1.67 -6.80
CA VAL A 212 20.78 -2.89 -6.69
C VAL A 212 19.29 -2.53 -6.67
N LEU A 213 18.90 -1.47 -5.96
CA LEU A 213 17.51 -1.00 -5.94
C LEU A 213 17.04 -0.57 -7.34
N VAL A 214 17.91 0.11 -8.09
CA VAL A 214 17.61 0.50 -9.49
C VAL A 214 17.41 -0.72 -10.38
N ASP A 215 18.25 -1.74 -10.24
CA ASP A 215 18.11 -2.99 -11.00
C ASP A 215 16.85 -3.77 -10.63
N GLU A 216 16.47 -3.81 -9.36
CA GLU A 216 15.23 -4.42 -8.89
C GLU A 216 14.00 -3.69 -9.44
N LEU A 217 13.98 -2.35 -9.39
CA LEU A 217 12.92 -1.52 -9.98
C LEU A 217 12.82 -1.72 -11.50
N ALA A 218 13.95 -1.75 -12.19
CA ALA A 218 14.00 -1.96 -13.65
C ALA A 218 13.38 -3.31 -14.07
N LYS A 219 13.57 -4.34 -13.25
CA LYS A 219 13.04 -5.70 -13.48
C LYS A 219 11.63 -5.92 -12.92
N GLY A 220 11.05 -4.93 -12.24
CA GLY A 220 9.76 -5.06 -11.55
C GLY A 220 9.80 -5.97 -10.31
N LEU A 221 10.98 -6.19 -9.74
CA LEU A 221 11.20 -6.95 -8.51
C LEU A 221 11.06 -6.07 -7.26
N ALA A 222 11.26 -4.75 -7.40
CA ALA A 222 10.87 -3.74 -6.44
C ALA A 222 9.72 -2.89 -6.98
N GLU A 223 8.86 -2.41 -6.09
CA GLU A 223 7.72 -1.55 -6.43
C GLU A 223 7.43 -0.50 -5.36
N SER A 224 6.85 0.62 -5.77
CA SER A 224 6.30 1.63 -4.89
C SER A 224 5.21 1.03 -3.99
N ALA A 225 5.34 1.25 -2.68
CA ALA A 225 4.55 0.61 -1.65
C ALA A 225 3.83 1.60 -0.72
N GLY A 226 3.99 2.90 -0.96
CA GLY A 226 3.27 3.91 -0.20
C GLY A 226 3.90 5.30 -0.29
N LEU A 227 3.19 6.23 0.32
CA LEU A 227 3.57 7.64 0.47
C LEU A 227 3.34 8.00 1.94
N SER A 228 4.30 8.71 2.53
CA SER A 228 4.11 9.44 3.77
C SER A 228 4.31 10.92 3.48
N ALA A 229 3.35 11.75 3.87
CA ALA A 229 3.44 13.19 3.72
C ALA A 229 3.08 13.87 5.03
N SER A 230 3.98 14.72 5.53
CA SER A 230 3.70 15.77 6.51
C SER A 230 3.84 17.12 5.83
N ASP A 231 3.37 18.19 6.48
CA ASP A 231 3.37 19.55 5.92
C ASP A 231 4.75 19.99 5.37
N ASP A 232 5.84 19.47 5.95
CA ASP A 232 7.22 19.82 5.56
C ASP A 232 8.01 18.68 4.88
N THR A 233 7.53 17.43 4.88
CA THR A 233 8.29 16.30 4.30
C THR A 233 7.40 15.32 3.56
N LEU A 234 7.78 15.03 2.31
CA LEU A 234 7.17 13.99 1.50
C LEU A 234 8.19 12.86 1.32
N ARG A 235 7.80 11.62 1.62
CA ARG A 235 8.62 10.42 1.47
C ARG A 235 7.85 9.35 0.73
N LEU A 236 8.51 8.70 -0.22
CA LEU A 236 7.98 7.54 -0.91
C LEU A 236 8.59 6.28 -0.34
N THR A 237 7.79 5.24 -0.18
CA THR A 237 8.28 3.93 0.25
C THR A 237 8.37 3.02 -0.97
N VAL A 238 9.53 2.39 -1.17
CA VAL A 238 9.72 1.29 -2.12
C VAL A 238 9.83 -0.01 -1.35
N ARG A 239 9.10 -1.04 -1.79
CA ARG A 239 9.26 -2.40 -1.31
C ARG A 239 10.14 -3.16 -2.28
N ARG A 240 11.27 -3.65 -1.79
CA ARG A 240 12.21 -4.51 -2.53
C ARG A 240 11.68 -5.94 -2.65
N GLU A 241 12.30 -6.73 -3.52
CA GLU A 241 11.97 -8.15 -3.72
C GLU A 241 12.04 -8.94 -2.42
N ASN A 242 13.07 -8.67 -1.64
CA ASN A 242 13.32 -9.35 -0.37
C ASN A 242 12.28 -8.96 0.71
N GLY A 243 11.45 -7.93 0.48
CA GLY A 243 10.46 -7.38 1.42
C GLY A 243 10.92 -6.15 2.23
N GLU A 244 12.17 -5.71 2.06
CA GLU A 244 12.68 -4.49 2.71
C GLU A 244 11.95 -3.25 2.20
N ARG A 245 11.77 -2.29 3.10
CA ARG A 245 11.23 -0.98 2.77
C ARG A 245 12.36 0.02 2.71
N VAL A 246 12.47 0.70 1.59
CA VAL A 246 13.38 1.83 1.40
C VAL A 246 12.56 3.11 1.36
N GLU A 247 12.88 4.06 2.22
CA GLU A 247 12.31 5.41 2.17
C GLU A 247 13.14 6.28 1.23
N LEU A 248 12.49 6.83 0.21
CA LEU A 248 13.08 7.75 -0.74
C LEU A 248 12.58 9.16 -0.46
N SER A 249 13.52 10.11 -0.38
CA SER A 249 13.21 11.53 -0.57
C SER A 249 12.62 11.77 -1.97
N PRO A 250 11.97 12.92 -2.20
CA PRO A 250 11.45 13.26 -3.53
C PRO A 250 12.52 13.25 -4.62
N ASP A 251 13.73 13.71 -4.31
CA ASP A 251 14.86 13.71 -5.24
C ASP A 251 15.35 12.29 -5.55
N CYS A 252 15.47 11.44 -4.52
CA CYS A 252 15.83 10.03 -4.70
C CYS A 252 14.78 9.26 -5.50
N ALA A 253 13.48 9.49 -5.26
CA ALA A 253 12.41 8.83 -6.00
C ALA A 253 12.44 9.20 -7.49
N LEU A 254 12.69 10.48 -7.80
CA LEU A 254 12.82 10.93 -9.18
C LEU A 254 14.07 10.35 -9.86
N ALA A 255 15.21 10.31 -9.15
CA ALA A 255 16.44 9.72 -9.65
C ALA A 255 16.32 8.20 -9.88
N ALA A 256 15.68 7.49 -8.94
CA ALA A 256 15.40 6.05 -9.05
C ALA A 256 14.50 5.75 -10.26
N TYR A 257 13.46 6.57 -10.47
CA TYR A 257 12.62 6.45 -11.66
C TYR A 257 13.42 6.68 -12.94
N ASP A 258 14.17 7.78 -13.05
CA ASP A 258 14.94 8.09 -14.26
C ASP A 258 15.97 6.96 -14.57
N ALA A 259 16.61 6.41 -13.53
CA ALA A 259 17.57 5.31 -13.67
C ALA A 259 16.92 3.97 -14.04
N ALA A 260 15.74 3.64 -13.49
CA ALA A 260 14.98 2.45 -13.84
C ALA A 260 14.36 2.55 -15.24
N ALA A 261 13.84 3.72 -15.61
CA ALA A 261 13.25 3.99 -16.93
C ALA A 261 14.30 3.87 -18.04
N ALA A 262 15.54 4.30 -17.80
CA ALA A 262 16.66 4.09 -18.73
C ALA A 262 16.95 2.60 -19.01
N LYS A 263 16.51 1.70 -18.13
CA LYS A 263 16.60 0.23 -18.25
C LYS A 263 15.26 -0.42 -18.65
N GLY A 264 14.23 0.36 -18.93
CA GLY A 264 12.91 -0.12 -19.37
C GLY A 264 11.90 -0.41 -18.24
N GLY A 265 12.21 -0.09 -16.98
CA GLY A 265 11.27 -0.23 -15.87
C GLY A 265 10.55 1.08 -15.54
N TYR A 266 9.22 1.07 -15.54
CA TYR A 266 8.39 2.26 -15.34
C TYR A 266 7.44 2.08 -14.17
N ASP A 267 7.86 2.50 -12.98
CA ASP A 267 6.98 2.55 -11.80
C ASP A 267 6.39 3.95 -11.62
N VAL A 268 5.14 4.11 -12.09
CA VAL A 268 4.39 5.37 -11.98
C VAL A 268 4.22 5.82 -10.53
N GLY A 269 4.17 4.90 -9.57
CA GLY A 269 3.95 5.26 -8.16
C GLY A 269 5.12 6.01 -7.53
N LEU A 270 6.31 5.98 -8.14
CA LEU A 270 7.47 6.79 -7.72
C LEU A 270 7.35 8.27 -8.09
N VAL A 271 6.58 8.59 -9.14
CA VAL A 271 6.60 9.94 -9.75
C VAL A 271 5.24 10.62 -9.73
N LEU A 272 4.14 9.86 -9.83
CA LEU A 272 2.80 10.44 -9.83
C LEU A 272 2.51 11.26 -8.56
N PRO A 273 2.80 10.79 -7.33
CA PRO A 273 2.60 11.61 -6.13
C PRO A 273 3.43 12.89 -6.16
N LEU A 274 4.68 12.81 -6.66
CA LEU A 274 5.54 13.99 -6.81
C LEU A 274 4.94 15.02 -7.76
N ALA A 275 4.27 14.57 -8.83
CA ALA A 275 3.64 15.43 -9.82
C ALA A 275 2.32 16.04 -9.31
N THR A 276 1.54 15.32 -8.49
CA THR A 276 0.17 15.70 -8.15
C THR A 276 -0.02 16.21 -6.72
N THR A 277 0.71 15.68 -5.73
CA THR A 277 0.48 15.96 -4.29
C THR A 277 1.55 16.83 -3.64
N MET A 278 2.72 17.02 -4.26
CA MET A 278 3.81 17.76 -3.65
C MET A 278 3.59 19.29 -3.70
N HIS A 279 3.71 19.94 -2.54
CA HIS A 279 3.49 21.38 -2.40
C HIS A 279 4.78 22.22 -2.26
N GLY A 280 5.82 21.68 -1.60
CA GLY A 280 7.02 22.46 -1.22
C GLY A 280 8.07 22.71 -2.32
N SER A 281 8.17 21.84 -3.33
CA SER A 281 9.20 21.94 -4.39
C SER A 281 8.59 21.99 -5.79
N LEU A 282 8.22 23.17 -6.26
CA LEU A 282 7.61 23.36 -7.59
C LEU A 282 8.51 22.87 -8.74
N LYS A 283 9.82 23.04 -8.61
CA LYS A 283 10.78 22.56 -9.61
C LYS A 283 10.71 21.05 -9.75
N LEU A 284 10.71 20.33 -8.62
CA LEU A 284 10.66 18.87 -8.60
C LEU A 284 9.28 18.37 -9.04
N ARG A 285 8.20 19.08 -8.68
CA ARG A 285 6.84 18.77 -9.15
C ARG A 285 6.75 18.85 -10.66
N LYS A 286 7.24 19.95 -11.25
CA LYS A 286 7.29 20.15 -12.70
C LYS A 286 8.15 19.08 -13.37
N ALA A 287 9.31 18.77 -12.79
CA ALA A 287 10.20 17.73 -13.27
C ALA A 287 9.47 16.37 -13.32
N ALA A 288 8.84 15.95 -12.22
CA ALA A 288 8.06 14.71 -12.11
C ALA A 288 6.93 14.64 -13.15
N GLY A 289 6.14 15.72 -13.28
CA GLY A 289 5.06 15.80 -14.28
C GLY A 289 5.56 15.64 -15.71
N GLN A 290 6.70 16.24 -16.06
CA GLN A 290 7.32 16.11 -17.38
C GLN A 290 7.78 14.67 -17.68
N ARG A 291 8.38 13.96 -16.71
CA ARG A 291 8.78 12.54 -16.88
C ARG A 291 7.54 11.70 -17.15
N LEU A 292 6.53 11.85 -16.29
CA LEU A 292 5.33 11.02 -16.39
C LEU A 292 4.57 11.29 -17.68
N ALA A 293 4.47 12.55 -18.13
CA ALA A 293 3.84 12.91 -19.41
C ALA A 293 4.57 12.33 -20.62
N ARG A 294 5.92 12.32 -20.60
CA ARG A 294 6.77 11.70 -21.64
C ARG A 294 6.57 10.19 -21.69
N ASP A 295 6.51 9.55 -20.54
CA ASP A 295 6.54 8.08 -20.41
C ASP A 295 5.13 7.45 -20.33
N LEU A 296 4.07 8.25 -20.56
CA LEU A 296 2.67 7.80 -20.51
C LEU A 296 2.42 6.54 -21.37
N ASP A 297 3.09 6.39 -22.51
CA ASP A 297 2.86 5.24 -23.39
C ASP A 297 3.37 3.90 -22.85
N HIS A 298 4.24 3.93 -21.83
CA HIS A 298 4.68 2.74 -21.09
C HIS A 298 3.71 2.32 -19.99
N VAL A 299 2.72 3.16 -19.68
CA VAL A 299 1.67 2.85 -18.71
C VAL A 299 0.62 1.92 -19.34
N PRO A 300 0.11 0.92 -18.60
CA PRO A 300 -0.99 0.09 -19.05
C PRO A 300 -2.19 0.92 -19.54
N GLU A 301 -2.77 0.51 -20.66
CA GLU A 301 -3.81 1.28 -21.37
C GLU A 301 -4.96 1.70 -20.46
N TYR A 302 -5.43 0.77 -19.61
CA TYR A 302 -6.55 0.99 -18.70
C TYR A 302 -6.32 2.11 -17.66
N ARG A 303 -5.07 2.47 -17.34
CA ARG A 303 -4.75 3.59 -16.42
C ARG A 303 -4.27 4.85 -17.11
N ARG A 304 -3.83 4.72 -18.37
CA ARG A 304 -3.11 5.79 -19.07
C ARG A 304 -3.94 7.08 -19.20
N ASN A 305 -5.22 6.94 -19.54
CA ASN A 305 -6.12 8.09 -19.68
C ASN A 305 -6.37 8.80 -18.34
N TYR A 306 -6.56 8.01 -17.27
CA TYR A 306 -6.73 8.55 -15.92
C TYR A 306 -5.47 9.30 -15.44
N ILE A 307 -4.28 8.73 -15.65
CA ILE A 307 -3.02 9.39 -15.27
C ILE A 307 -2.77 10.66 -16.10
N ALA A 308 -3.09 10.64 -17.40
CA ALA A 308 -3.06 11.84 -18.22
C ALA A 308 -4.01 12.93 -17.68
N ALA A 309 -5.21 12.54 -17.25
CA ALA A 309 -6.16 13.45 -16.64
C ALA A 309 -5.63 14.06 -15.33
N GLU A 310 -5.13 13.24 -14.40
CA GLU A 310 -4.49 13.68 -13.14
C GLU A 310 -3.36 14.70 -13.39
N LEU A 311 -2.51 14.45 -14.39
CA LEU A 311 -1.43 15.37 -14.77
C LEU A 311 -1.96 16.72 -15.29
N VAL A 312 -2.98 16.71 -16.15
CA VAL A 312 -3.64 17.94 -16.64
C VAL A 312 -4.29 18.71 -15.48
N LEU A 313 -4.94 17.99 -14.54
CA LEU A 313 -5.55 18.62 -13.36
C LEU A 313 -4.51 19.24 -12.42
N ALA A 314 -3.35 18.60 -12.30
CA ALA A 314 -2.20 19.13 -11.59
C ALA A 314 -1.50 20.30 -12.31
N GLY A 315 -1.93 20.66 -13.52
CA GLY A 315 -1.42 21.80 -14.28
C GLY A 315 -0.22 21.49 -15.16
N HIS A 316 0.07 20.20 -15.42
CA HIS A 316 1.13 19.80 -16.34
C HIS A 316 0.62 19.77 -17.78
N GLU A 317 1.52 20.09 -18.71
CA GLU A 317 1.26 19.89 -20.14
C GLU A 317 1.36 18.40 -20.47
N VAL A 318 0.30 17.86 -21.05
CA VAL A 318 0.23 16.45 -21.47
C VAL A 318 -0.08 16.41 -22.96
N PRO A 319 0.78 15.78 -23.79
CA PRO A 319 0.61 15.76 -25.24
C PRO A 319 -0.61 14.92 -25.67
N ARG A 320 -0.98 13.92 -24.85
CA ARG A 320 -2.16 13.08 -25.07
C ARG A 320 -3.42 13.84 -24.70
N LYS A 321 -4.39 13.86 -25.62
CA LYS A 321 -5.75 14.37 -25.33
C LYS A 321 -6.47 13.38 -24.42
N VAL A 322 -7.02 13.89 -23.32
CA VAL A 322 -7.84 13.13 -22.39
C VAL A 322 -9.20 12.88 -23.02
N THR A 323 -9.62 11.62 -23.00
CA THR A 323 -10.91 11.16 -23.50
C THR A 323 -11.85 10.84 -22.35
N PHE A 324 -13.16 10.92 -22.56
CA PHE A 324 -14.18 10.58 -21.56
C PHE A 324 -15.41 10.00 -22.25
N ASP A 325 -16.24 9.25 -21.51
CA ASP A 325 -17.53 8.78 -21.98
C ASP A 325 -18.65 9.67 -21.42
N ALA A 326 -19.34 10.38 -22.31
CA ALA A 326 -20.44 11.28 -21.96
C ALA A 326 -21.65 10.57 -21.30
N LYS A 327 -21.73 9.24 -21.36
CA LYS A 327 -22.76 8.45 -20.66
C LYS A 327 -22.37 8.09 -19.23
N ARG A 328 -21.11 8.31 -18.83
CA ARG A 328 -20.54 7.87 -17.55
C ARG A 328 -19.91 9.02 -16.75
N LEU A 329 -20.41 10.24 -16.94
CA LEU A 329 -19.85 11.48 -16.40
C LEU A 329 -19.60 11.42 -14.89
N SER A 330 -20.53 10.86 -14.11
CA SER A 330 -20.40 10.75 -12.65
C SER A 330 -19.24 9.86 -12.19
N SER A 331 -18.76 8.96 -13.06
CA SER A 331 -17.61 8.08 -12.78
C SER A 331 -16.32 8.51 -13.48
N MET A 332 -16.34 9.63 -14.21
CA MET A 332 -15.24 10.15 -15.02
C MET A 332 -15.07 11.67 -14.85
N ASP A 333 -15.35 12.18 -13.65
CA ASP A 333 -15.30 13.61 -13.32
C ASP A 333 -13.89 14.19 -13.57
N VAL A 334 -12.86 13.45 -13.17
CA VAL A 334 -11.44 13.76 -13.40
C VAL A 334 -11.12 13.91 -14.89
N GLU A 335 -11.53 12.94 -15.71
CA GLU A 335 -11.30 12.95 -17.15
C GLU A 335 -12.07 14.07 -17.87
N VAL A 336 -13.32 14.31 -17.48
CA VAL A 336 -14.15 15.38 -18.04
C VAL A 336 -13.55 16.74 -17.73
N GLU A 337 -13.11 16.95 -16.48
CA GLU A 337 -12.44 18.19 -16.06
C GLU A 337 -11.13 18.40 -16.83
N ALA A 338 -10.32 17.36 -16.99
CA ALA A 338 -9.07 17.44 -17.73
C ALA A 338 -9.32 17.69 -19.23
N ALA A 339 -10.30 17.02 -19.82
CA ALA A 339 -10.66 17.21 -21.23
C ALA A 339 -11.13 18.65 -21.51
N VAL A 340 -11.95 19.25 -20.63
CA VAL A 340 -12.39 20.64 -20.82
C VAL A 340 -11.24 21.62 -20.65
N ARG A 341 -10.29 21.37 -19.75
CA ARG A 341 -9.06 22.16 -19.60
C ARG A 341 -8.15 22.11 -20.83
N GLN A 342 -8.11 20.97 -21.52
CA GLN A 342 -7.42 20.84 -22.81
C GLN A 342 -8.21 21.44 -23.98
N GLY A 343 -9.36 22.07 -23.72
CA GLY A 343 -10.18 22.74 -24.73
C GLY A 343 -11.08 21.81 -25.55
N ASN A 344 -11.44 20.62 -25.02
CA ASN A 344 -12.36 19.71 -25.71
C ASN A 344 -13.80 20.29 -25.72
N PRO A 345 -14.37 20.62 -26.89
CA PRO A 345 -15.72 21.19 -26.98
C PRO A 345 -16.81 20.21 -26.55
N GLU A 346 -16.61 18.91 -26.72
CA GLU A 346 -17.57 17.88 -26.30
C GLU A 346 -17.66 17.80 -24.78
N ALA A 347 -16.54 17.98 -24.07
CA ALA A 347 -16.53 18.03 -22.60
C ALA A 347 -17.33 19.23 -22.10
N LYS A 348 -17.15 20.41 -22.72
CA LYS A 348 -17.93 21.62 -22.40
C LYS A 348 -19.44 21.40 -22.65
N ALA A 349 -19.80 20.76 -23.76
CA ALA A 349 -21.18 20.43 -24.07
C ALA A 349 -21.78 19.41 -23.09
N ALA A 350 -21.00 18.41 -22.66
CA ALA A 350 -21.42 17.44 -21.66
C ALA A 350 -21.68 18.09 -20.30
N ILE A 351 -20.80 18.99 -19.85
CA ILE A 351 -21.01 19.79 -18.63
C ILE A 351 -22.27 20.67 -18.77
N GLN A 352 -22.49 21.28 -19.93
CA GLN A 352 -23.70 22.08 -20.17
C GLN A 352 -24.98 21.23 -20.10
N LYS A 353 -24.96 19.97 -20.55
CA LYS A 353 -26.09 19.06 -20.39
C LYS A 353 -26.38 18.73 -18.91
N LEU A 354 -25.38 18.69 -18.04
CA LEU A 354 -25.59 18.51 -16.60
C LEU A 354 -26.45 19.64 -16.00
N ILE A 355 -26.28 20.88 -16.48
CA ILE A 355 -27.11 22.05 -16.08
C ILE A 355 -28.58 21.85 -16.45
N LEU A 356 -28.84 21.23 -17.62
CA LEU A 356 -30.17 21.16 -18.22
C LEU A 356 -30.97 19.94 -17.76
N CYS A 357 -30.30 18.82 -17.47
CA CYS A 357 -30.95 17.53 -17.29
C CYS A 357 -30.97 17.00 -15.85
N SER A 358 -30.31 17.64 -14.88
CA SER A 358 -30.26 17.13 -13.50
C SER A 358 -30.94 18.05 -12.50
N SER A 359 -31.90 17.51 -11.75
CA SER A 359 -32.42 18.11 -10.52
C SER A 359 -31.46 17.94 -9.34
N ASP A 360 -30.59 16.93 -9.38
CA ASP A 360 -29.62 16.58 -8.35
C ASP A 360 -28.21 16.55 -8.95
N ILE A 361 -27.52 17.69 -8.92
CA ILE A 361 -26.12 17.78 -9.35
C ILE A 361 -25.25 17.32 -8.19
N ASP A 362 -24.40 16.32 -8.41
CA ASP A 362 -23.41 15.91 -7.41
C ASP A 362 -22.48 17.10 -7.11
N GLN A 363 -22.07 17.23 -5.85
CA GLN A 363 -21.27 18.35 -5.37
C GLN A 363 -19.95 18.52 -6.14
N ARG A 364 -19.38 17.44 -6.66
CA ARG A 364 -18.17 17.48 -7.50
C ARG A 364 -18.44 18.04 -8.89
N GLU A 365 -19.57 17.69 -9.48
CA GLU A 365 -20.00 18.15 -10.81
C GLU A 365 -20.32 19.66 -10.81
N MET A 366 -20.71 20.23 -9.66
CA MET A 366 -20.96 21.67 -9.51
C MET A 366 -19.73 22.53 -9.85
N ALA A 367 -18.52 22.08 -9.51
CA ALA A 367 -17.31 22.85 -9.78
C ALA A 367 -17.04 22.98 -11.29
N LEU A 368 -17.52 22.03 -12.09
CA LEU A 368 -17.32 21.99 -13.54
C LEU A 368 -18.13 23.05 -14.27
N LEU A 369 -19.21 23.57 -13.66
CA LEU A 369 -20.00 24.68 -14.20
C LEU A 369 -19.15 25.90 -14.54
N GLY A 370 -18.04 26.08 -13.80
CA GLY A 370 -17.09 27.15 -14.02
C GLY A 370 -16.48 27.19 -15.43
N TYR A 371 -16.38 26.04 -16.11
CA TYR A 371 -15.82 25.93 -17.47
C TYR A 371 -16.83 26.27 -18.57
N VAL A 372 -18.13 26.38 -18.25
CA VAL A 372 -19.17 26.76 -19.22
C VAL A 372 -19.10 28.26 -19.52
N GLY A 373 -18.95 29.08 -18.48
CA GLY A 373 -18.76 30.53 -18.60
C GLY A 373 -20.01 31.31 -19.03
N THR A 374 -21.22 30.78 -18.79
CA THR A 374 -22.48 31.45 -19.13
C THR A 374 -23.14 32.07 -17.91
N LYS A 375 -23.95 33.12 -18.11
CA LYS A 375 -24.75 33.73 -17.04
C LYS A 375 -25.65 32.70 -16.33
N ALA A 376 -26.28 31.79 -17.08
CA ALA A 376 -27.11 30.74 -16.51
C ALA A 376 -26.32 29.79 -15.60
N ALA A 377 -25.09 29.40 -15.97
CA ALA A 377 -24.22 28.60 -15.12
C ALA A 377 -23.82 29.36 -13.84
N ALA A 378 -23.52 30.66 -13.94
CA ALA A 378 -23.21 31.50 -12.79
C ALA A 378 -24.41 31.68 -11.85
N ASP A 379 -25.61 31.91 -12.40
CA ASP A 379 -26.83 32.03 -11.61
C ASP A 379 -27.17 30.72 -10.88
N LYS A 380 -27.02 29.57 -11.56
CA LYS A 380 -27.21 28.25 -10.95
C LYS A 380 -26.18 27.97 -9.85
N ALA A 381 -24.90 28.26 -10.09
CA ALA A 381 -23.85 28.10 -9.08
C ALA A 381 -24.10 29.01 -7.87
N TYR A 382 -24.55 30.25 -8.08
CA TYR A 382 -24.89 31.18 -6.99
C TYR A 382 -26.08 30.69 -6.16
N GLU A 383 -27.12 30.18 -6.80
CA GLU A 383 -28.27 29.58 -6.13
C GLU A 383 -27.85 28.40 -5.25
N LEU A 384 -27.06 27.47 -5.81
CA LEU A 384 -26.57 26.29 -5.11
C LEU A 384 -25.66 26.64 -3.94
N ALA A 385 -24.78 27.63 -4.09
CA ALA A 385 -23.91 28.09 -3.01
C ALA A 385 -24.69 28.62 -1.79
N ARG A 386 -25.93 29.12 -1.99
CA ARG A 386 -26.81 29.60 -0.92
C ARG A 386 -27.66 28.50 -0.31
N GLN A 387 -28.11 27.55 -1.10
CA GLN A 387 -29.08 26.53 -0.70
C GLN A 387 -28.42 25.25 -0.15
N CYS A 388 -27.19 24.95 -0.58
CA CYS A 388 -26.51 23.68 -0.29
C CYS A 388 -25.20 23.91 0.47
N PRO A 389 -25.18 23.86 1.81
CA PRO A 389 -23.96 24.07 2.61
C PRO A 389 -22.79 23.15 2.20
N SER A 390 -23.08 21.88 1.93
CA SER A 390 -22.08 20.87 1.54
C SER A 390 -21.50 21.09 0.12
N GLY A 391 -22.26 21.70 -0.77
CA GLY A 391 -21.85 22.03 -2.15
C GLY A 391 -21.21 23.42 -2.30
N LYS A 392 -21.16 24.21 -1.23
CA LYS A 392 -20.79 25.64 -1.25
C LYS A 392 -19.39 25.87 -1.82
N ALA A 393 -18.38 25.09 -1.40
CA ALA A 393 -17.02 25.23 -1.89
C ALA A 393 -16.91 24.98 -3.41
N ALA A 394 -17.60 23.96 -3.94
CA ALA A 394 -17.61 23.65 -5.36
C ALA A 394 -18.34 24.71 -6.19
N ALA A 395 -19.48 25.19 -5.69
CA ALA A 395 -20.24 26.25 -6.32
C ALA A 395 -19.47 27.58 -6.34
N VAL A 396 -18.78 27.92 -5.24
CA VAL A 396 -17.89 29.09 -5.19
C VAL A 396 -16.69 28.91 -6.11
N ALA A 397 -16.11 27.71 -6.22
CA ALA A 397 -15.05 27.43 -7.19
C ALA A 397 -15.50 27.72 -8.63
N ALA A 398 -16.71 27.31 -9.01
CA ALA A 398 -17.29 27.62 -10.31
C ALA A 398 -17.45 29.14 -10.52
N LEU A 399 -17.99 29.87 -9.53
CA LEU A 399 -18.12 31.33 -9.59
C LEU A 399 -16.77 32.04 -9.72
N VAL A 400 -15.75 31.58 -8.98
CA VAL A 400 -14.38 32.10 -9.07
C VAL A 400 -13.82 31.91 -10.48
N ARG A 401 -13.95 30.71 -11.07
CA ARG A 401 -13.50 30.44 -12.46
C ARG A 401 -14.18 31.35 -13.48
N MET A 402 -15.48 31.60 -13.31
CA MET A 402 -16.25 32.52 -14.16
C MET A 402 -15.97 34.00 -13.88
N LYS A 403 -15.13 34.32 -12.87
CA LYS A 403 -14.85 35.68 -12.39
C LYS A 403 -16.12 36.43 -11.97
N ASP A 404 -17.10 35.71 -11.43
CA ASP A 404 -18.34 36.30 -10.95
C ASP A 404 -18.10 37.07 -9.63
N PRO A 405 -18.45 38.36 -9.54
CA PRO A 405 -18.18 39.18 -8.36
C PRO A 405 -18.92 38.68 -7.10
N ARG A 406 -20.01 37.90 -7.26
CA ARG A 406 -20.75 37.31 -6.13
C ARG A 406 -19.92 36.30 -5.35
N ALA A 407 -18.87 35.73 -5.97
CA ALA A 407 -17.93 34.83 -5.30
C ALA A 407 -17.28 35.47 -4.05
N LEU A 408 -16.96 36.77 -4.10
CA LEU A 408 -16.29 37.48 -3.01
C LEU A 408 -17.09 37.42 -1.70
N LYS A 409 -18.42 37.54 -1.78
CA LYS A 409 -19.31 37.51 -0.61
C LYS A 409 -19.42 36.10 -0.01
N LEU A 410 -19.30 35.08 -0.84
CA LEU A 410 -19.47 33.68 -0.44
C LEU A 410 -18.15 33.01 -0.01
N LEU A 411 -17.01 33.58 -0.44
CA LEU A 411 -15.67 33.03 -0.17
C LEU A 411 -15.37 32.80 1.32
N PRO A 412 -15.69 33.72 2.27
CA PRO A 412 -15.46 33.46 3.69
C PRO A 412 -16.11 32.17 4.19
N GLN A 413 -17.40 32.02 3.90
CA GLN A 413 -18.17 30.84 4.32
C GLN A 413 -17.72 29.59 3.58
N ALA A 414 -17.35 29.71 2.30
CA ALA A 414 -16.77 28.60 1.54
C ALA A 414 -15.39 28.19 2.06
N MET A 415 -14.65 29.09 2.72
CA MET A 415 -13.37 28.79 3.37
C MET A 415 -13.52 28.16 4.77
N GLU A 416 -14.66 28.36 5.41
CA GLU A 416 -15.01 27.74 6.69
C GLU A 416 -15.63 26.35 6.47
N ASP A 417 -16.49 26.19 5.45
CA ASP A 417 -17.21 24.96 5.11
C ASP A 417 -16.56 24.22 3.91
N TRP A 418 -15.33 23.72 4.08
CA TRP A 418 -14.54 23.13 2.97
C TRP A 418 -15.12 21.85 2.34
N GLY A 419 -15.80 21.01 3.12
CA GLY A 419 -16.35 19.73 2.63
C GLY A 419 -15.35 18.88 1.83
N PHE A 420 -15.84 18.01 0.93
CA PHE A 420 -15.00 17.17 0.07
C PHE A 420 -14.39 17.91 -1.15
N ASN A 421 -14.65 19.21 -1.34
CA ASN A 421 -14.39 19.94 -2.59
C ASN A 421 -13.33 21.06 -2.49
N GLN A 422 -12.54 21.06 -1.43
CA GLN A 422 -11.42 21.99 -1.19
C GLN A 422 -10.47 22.14 -2.38
N GLU A 423 -10.08 21.02 -3.01
CA GLU A 423 -9.12 21.03 -4.12
C GLU A 423 -9.68 21.72 -5.38
N ALA A 424 -11.00 21.68 -5.60
CA ALA A 424 -11.62 22.43 -6.69
C ALA A 424 -11.54 23.95 -6.45
N LEU A 425 -11.75 24.41 -5.21
CA LEU A 425 -11.65 25.82 -4.86
C LEU A 425 -10.20 26.33 -4.92
N LYS A 426 -9.23 25.57 -4.39
CA LYS A 426 -7.80 25.91 -4.51
C LYS A 426 -7.38 26.05 -5.98
N ARG A 427 -7.78 25.10 -6.82
CA ARG A 427 -7.49 25.15 -8.26
C ARG A 427 -8.14 26.36 -8.93
N ALA A 428 -9.42 26.63 -8.66
CA ALA A 428 -10.12 27.80 -9.19
C ALA A 428 -9.43 29.12 -8.80
N LEU A 429 -8.96 29.24 -7.56
CA LEU A 429 -8.22 30.43 -7.10
C LEU A 429 -6.89 30.60 -7.83
N LEU A 430 -6.21 29.51 -8.18
CA LEU A 430 -4.96 29.55 -8.95
C LEU A 430 -5.22 29.94 -10.42
N GLU A 431 -6.27 29.40 -11.04
CA GLU A 431 -6.62 29.65 -12.44
C GLU A 431 -7.19 31.05 -12.70
N ALA A 432 -8.04 31.53 -11.79
CA ALA A 432 -8.84 32.73 -11.97
C ALA A 432 -8.63 33.76 -10.85
N TYR A 433 -7.40 33.82 -10.32
CA TYR A 433 -7.01 34.79 -9.30
C TYR A 433 -7.36 36.23 -9.69
N THR A 434 -7.81 37.01 -8.71
CA THR A 434 -7.96 38.46 -8.82
C THR A 434 -7.44 39.14 -7.55
N PRO A 435 -6.93 40.38 -7.62
CA PRO A 435 -6.45 41.10 -6.43
C PRO A 435 -7.47 41.17 -5.28
N LYS A 436 -8.76 41.35 -5.60
CA LYS A 436 -9.84 41.38 -4.61
C LYS A 436 -10.04 40.04 -3.88
N LEU A 437 -9.81 38.91 -4.57
CA LEU A 437 -9.80 37.59 -3.91
C LEU A 437 -8.61 37.49 -2.95
N GLY A 438 -7.43 37.97 -3.36
CA GLY A 438 -6.24 38.03 -2.51
C GLY A 438 -6.44 38.85 -1.24
N GLU A 439 -7.01 40.06 -1.36
CA GLU A 439 -7.36 40.91 -0.21
C GLU A 439 -8.32 40.21 0.76
N GLN A 440 -9.34 39.52 0.23
CA GLN A 440 -10.28 38.77 1.05
C GLN A 440 -9.61 37.59 1.78
N LEU A 441 -8.71 36.87 1.11
CA LEU A 441 -7.96 35.77 1.71
C LEU A 441 -7.01 36.25 2.82
N LEU A 442 -6.30 37.36 2.60
CA LEU A 442 -5.45 37.99 3.63
C LEU A 442 -6.27 38.44 4.83
N ALA A 443 -7.45 39.01 4.61
CA ALA A 443 -8.35 39.42 5.69
C ALA A 443 -8.84 38.22 6.51
N LEU A 444 -9.06 37.07 5.89
CA LEU A 444 -9.44 35.82 6.58
C LEU A 444 -8.25 35.21 7.34
N GLU A 445 -7.07 35.20 6.74
CA GLU A 445 -5.82 34.78 7.40
C GLU A 445 -5.56 35.62 8.67
N ALA A 446 -5.69 36.94 8.58
CA ALA A 446 -5.52 37.85 9.71
C ALA A 446 -6.52 37.61 10.84
N ARG A 447 -7.68 37.01 10.54
CA ARG A 447 -8.68 36.57 11.53
C ARG A 447 -8.44 35.15 12.07
N GLY A 448 -7.31 34.53 11.71
CA GLY A 448 -6.93 33.20 12.18
C GLY A 448 -7.50 32.04 11.37
N ASN A 449 -8.04 32.27 10.17
CA ASN A 449 -8.53 31.19 9.31
C ASN A 449 -7.34 30.41 8.71
N ASN A 450 -7.08 29.20 9.22
CA ASN A 450 -5.98 28.34 8.78
C ASN A 450 -6.08 27.94 7.30
N GLN A 451 -7.30 27.86 6.77
CA GLN A 451 -7.54 27.49 5.38
C GLN A 451 -7.23 28.62 4.42
N ALA A 452 -7.58 29.85 4.79
CA ALA A 452 -7.13 31.04 4.08
C ALA A 452 -5.60 31.16 4.13
N ARG A 453 -4.96 30.89 5.28
CA ARG A 453 -3.49 30.85 5.39
C ARG A 453 -2.87 29.85 4.41
N SER A 454 -3.36 28.62 4.38
CA SER A 454 -2.89 27.58 3.44
C SER A 454 -3.05 28.00 1.97
N ALA A 455 -4.21 28.59 1.62
CA ALA A 455 -4.46 29.09 0.27
C ALA A 455 -3.54 30.26 -0.11
N VAL A 456 -3.28 31.20 0.82
CA VAL A 456 -2.34 32.31 0.61
C VAL A 456 -0.92 31.80 0.39
N GLN A 457 -0.44 30.89 1.25
CA GLN A 457 0.87 30.26 1.09
C GLN A 457 1.00 29.57 -0.27
N TRP A 458 -0.05 28.83 -0.68
CA TRP A 458 -0.10 28.17 -1.98
C TRP A 458 -0.03 29.14 -3.16
N LEU A 459 -0.83 30.22 -3.13
CA LEU A 459 -0.86 31.21 -4.20
C LEU A 459 0.44 32.02 -4.30
N LYS A 460 1.09 32.31 -3.16
CA LYS A 460 2.43 32.92 -3.12
C LYS A 460 3.49 31.99 -3.68
N ALA A 461 3.49 30.73 -3.28
CA ALA A 461 4.40 29.72 -3.80
C ALA A 461 4.25 29.56 -5.33
N ALA A 462 3.01 29.57 -5.84
CA ALA A 462 2.72 29.52 -7.28
C ALA A 462 3.05 30.82 -8.04
N GLY A 463 3.48 31.90 -7.36
CA GLY A 463 3.80 33.19 -7.96
C GLY A 463 2.58 33.97 -8.48
N VAL A 464 1.36 33.53 -8.16
CA VAL A 464 0.11 34.18 -8.58
C VAL A 464 -0.24 35.35 -7.66
N MET A 465 0.12 35.24 -6.38
CA MET A 465 -0.02 36.29 -5.37
C MET A 465 1.36 36.83 -4.98
N LYS A 466 1.45 38.16 -4.79
CA LYS A 466 2.71 38.78 -4.36
C LYS A 466 3.09 38.33 -2.94
N PRO A 467 4.41 38.23 -2.64
CA PRO A 467 4.92 37.82 -1.32
C PRO A 467 4.37 38.65 -0.17
#